data_AF-A0A1Y2BRQ2-F1
#
_entry.id   AF-A0A1Y2BRQ2-F1
#
_cell.length_a   1.000
_cell.length_b   1.000
_cell.length_c   1.000
_cell.angle_alpha   90.00
_cell.angle_beta   90.00
_cell.angle_gamma   90.00
#
_symmetry.space_group_name_H-M   'P 1'
#
loop_
_entity.id
_entity.type
_entity.pdbx_description
1 polymer ?
#
loop_
_entity_poly.entity_id
_entity_poly.type
_entity_poly.pdbx_seq_one_letter_code
_entity_poly.pdbx_strand_id
1 'polypeptide(L)'
;VKLIIDYAKKNDIVLKINDKNEKGQTPLLCAIQGNNIEMVKLLFDYANKNESTLKLNEVNNEKNYSLLSAVINNNIDMVKLLIDQAKIHDIILKVNEEGNHMKSPLFWAVENNNIDMVNLLIDYANQYNMVFDINKQNDHGDYPILTAITHNNIDMIKCLIQYAETKKIILNLNGINNESNYPFLRVIINKNVEMMKLLENYANANDIILKINNESNNDRNDSYLSVFEASDDKIKQLVMDYAINSNQFEVIKSLIYYGIEHNIDLKMNEMNDDGDYLLLKFINKNNTEMVKLLIEYAYKMEKILKTNIKNEQGDNPLLNAIENNNIEIVENLIDYAIKNDTKLSSNSNCRNEVYNINNNNNNRNSIANKSRISDSENNSIVTNNVVNRSISENYIKLFILEREDSLVNF
;
A
#
# COMPACT_ATOMS: atom_id res chain seq x y z
N VAL A 1 -43.85 -23.16 3.27
CA VAL A 1 -43.70 -23.96 2.03
C VAL A 1 -44.21 -25.39 2.15
N LYS A 2 -43.74 -26.21 3.12
CA LYS A 2 -44.21 -27.60 3.26
C LYS A 2 -45.75 -27.76 3.30
N LEU A 3 -46.44 -26.97 4.14
CA LEU A 3 -47.91 -26.96 4.20
C LEU A 3 -48.58 -26.64 2.85
N ILE A 4 -47.99 -25.72 2.06
CA ILE A 4 -48.52 -25.35 0.73
C ILE A 4 -48.33 -26.51 -0.25
N ILE A 5 -47.16 -27.17 -0.23
CA ILE A 5 -46.89 -28.35 -1.04
C ILE A 5 -47.83 -29.50 -0.68
N ASP A 6 -48.03 -29.77 0.61
CA ASP A 6 -48.90 -30.86 1.08
C ASP A 6 -50.37 -30.57 0.73
N TYR A 7 -50.81 -29.32 0.87
CA TYR A 7 -52.15 -28.89 0.44
C TYR A 7 -52.32 -29.02 -1.07
N ALA A 8 -51.33 -28.59 -1.86
CA ALA A 8 -51.38 -28.68 -3.31
C ALA A 8 -51.47 -30.13 -3.79
N LYS A 9 -50.66 -31.03 -3.21
CA LYS A 9 -50.72 -32.48 -3.46
C LYS A 9 -52.08 -33.08 -3.09
N LYS A 10 -52.65 -32.69 -1.96
CA LYS A 10 -53.94 -33.22 -1.49
C LYS A 10 -55.11 -32.84 -2.41
N ASN A 11 -54.98 -31.73 -3.14
CA ASN A 11 -56.05 -31.18 -3.98
C ASN A 11 -55.69 -31.21 -5.48
N ASP A 12 -54.68 -31.98 -5.88
CA ASP A 12 -54.19 -32.08 -7.27
C ASP A 12 -53.91 -30.72 -7.95
N ILE A 13 -53.38 -29.78 -7.17
CA ILE A 13 -53.02 -28.44 -7.65
C ILE A 13 -51.56 -28.45 -8.11
N VAL A 14 -51.34 -28.09 -9.38
CA VAL A 14 -50.00 -27.85 -9.91
C VAL A 14 -49.52 -26.47 -9.46
N LEU A 15 -48.43 -26.42 -8.68
CA LEU A 15 -47.84 -25.16 -8.26
C LEU A 15 -47.01 -24.56 -9.40
N LYS A 16 -47.24 -23.27 -9.68
CA LYS A 16 -46.44 -22.52 -10.65
C LYS A 16 -45.12 -22.06 -10.04
N ILE A 17 -44.20 -23.02 -9.84
CA ILE A 17 -42.93 -22.83 -9.12
C ILE A 17 -41.91 -21.92 -9.80
N ASN A 18 -42.18 -21.47 -11.03
CA ASN A 18 -41.33 -20.58 -11.82
C ASN A 18 -41.98 -19.21 -12.10
N ASP A 19 -43.21 -18.97 -11.63
CA ASP A 19 -43.86 -17.68 -11.81
C ASP A 19 -43.11 -16.59 -11.02
N LYS A 20 -43.05 -15.39 -11.59
CA LYS A 20 -42.40 -14.24 -10.98
C LYS A 20 -43.41 -13.40 -10.20
N ASN A 21 -43.00 -12.87 -9.05
CA ASN A 21 -43.74 -11.81 -8.36
C ASN A 21 -43.53 -10.44 -9.04
N GLU A 22 -44.11 -9.37 -8.48
CA GLU A 22 -43.99 -7.99 -9.00
C GLU A 22 -42.55 -7.47 -9.06
N LYS A 23 -41.64 -8.03 -8.25
CA LYS A 23 -40.20 -7.72 -8.26
C LYS A 23 -39.42 -8.57 -9.25
N GLY A 24 -40.09 -9.42 -10.03
CA GLY A 24 -39.45 -10.35 -10.97
C GLY A 24 -38.83 -11.58 -10.30
N GLN A 25 -39.14 -11.87 -9.03
CA GLN A 25 -38.52 -12.96 -8.28
C GLN A 25 -39.34 -14.26 -8.39
N THR A 26 -38.67 -15.37 -8.64
CA THR A 26 -39.26 -16.72 -8.52
C THR A 26 -39.28 -17.17 -7.06
N PRO A 27 -40.12 -18.16 -6.68
CA PRO A 27 -40.07 -18.77 -5.34
C PRO A 27 -38.68 -19.25 -4.94
N LEU A 28 -37.92 -19.81 -5.89
CA LEU A 28 -36.54 -20.24 -5.68
C LEU A 28 -35.64 -19.05 -5.31
N LEU A 29 -35.68 -17.97 -6.10
CA LEU A 29 -34.84 -16.79 -5.83
C LEU A 29 -35.18 -16.17 -4.46
N CYS A 30 -36.45 -16.08 -4.10
CA CYS A 30 -36.87 -15.61 -2.78
C CYS A 30 -36.29 -16.47 -1.63
N ALA A 31 -36.31 -17.80 -1.78
CA ALA A 31 -35.75 -18.70 -0.79
C ALA A 31 -34.22 -18.56 -0.65
N ILE A 32 -33.51 -18.37 -1.77
CA ILE A 32 -32.06 -18.15 -1.78
C ILE A 32 -31.70 -16.80 -1.18
N GLN A 33 -32.41 -15.73 -1.53
CA GLN A 33 -32.18 -14.40 -0.95
C GLN A 33 -32.44 -14.39 0.55
N GLY A 34 -33.45 -15.14 1.02
CA GLY A 34 -33.66 -15.40 2.45
C GLY A 34 -32.68 -16.40 3.08
N ASN A 35 -31.65 -16.82 2.34
CA ASN A 35 -30.61 -17.77 2.74
C ASN A 35 -31.13 -19.09 3.34
N ASN A 36 -32.29 -19.56 2.88
CA ASN A 36 -33.00 -20.70 3.47
C ASN A 36 -32.78 -21.98 2.65
N ILE A 37 -31.70 -22.71 2.95
CA ILE A 37 -31.31 -23.96 2.26
C ILE A 37 -32.43 -25.00 2.31
N GLU A 38 -33.09 -25.18 3.45
CA GLU A 38 -34.14 -26.19 3.60
C GLU A 38 -35.36 -25.88 2.71
N MET A 39 -35.68 -24.61 2.54
CA MET A 39 -36.74 -24.19 1.62
C MET A 39 -36.33 -24.41 0.15
N VAL A 40 -35.05 -24.18 -0.18
CA VAL A 40 -34.51 -24.46 -1.51
C VAL A 40 -34.56 -25.96 -1.81
N LYS A 41 -34.14 -26.83 -0.88
CA LYS A 41 -34.26 -28.30 -1.00
C LYS A 41 -35.71 -28.74 -1.22
N LEU A 42 -36.66 -28.22 -0.44
CA LEU A 42 -38.08 -28.53 -0.62
C LEU A 42 -38.63 -28.14 -1.99
N LEU A 43 -38.17 -27.03 -2.57
CA LEU A 43 -38.56 -26.61 -3.91
C LEU A 43 -37.99 -27.53 -4.99
N PHE A 44 -36.71 -27.92 -4.89
CA PHE A 44 -36.11 -28.92 -5.79
C PHE A 44 -36.79 -30.28 -5.67
N ASP A 45 -37.05 -30.76 -4.46
CA ASP A 45 -37.77 -32.02 -4.23
C ASP A 45 -39.17 -32.01 -4.86
N TYR A 46 -39.87 -30.88 -4.77
CA TYR A 46 -41.15 -30.71 -5.43
C TYR A 46 -41.01 -30.73 -6.95
N ALA A 47 -40.07 -29.96 -7.51
CA ALA A 47 -39.83 -29.88 -8.95
C ALA A 47 -39.50 -31.27 -9.54
N ASN A 48 -38.57 -31.99 -8.92
CA ASN A 48 -38.14 -33.33 -9.32
C ASN A 48 -39.28 -34.35 -9.31
N LYS A 49 -40.12 -34.33 -8.27
CA LYS A 49 -41.28 -35.24 -8.15
C LYS A 49 -42.40 -34.97 -9.16
N ASN A 50 -42.47 -33.76 -9.71
CA ASN A 50 -43.48 -33.35 -10.68
C ASN A 50 -42.89 -33.18 -12.09
N GLU A 51 -41.71 -33.78 -12.36
CA GLU A 51 -41.01 -33.73 -13.66
C GLU A 51 -40.91 -32.30 -14.22
N SER A 52 -40.74 -31.32 -13.33
CA SER A 52 -40.65 -29.91 -13.64
C SER A 52 -39.25 -29.40 -13.32
N THR A 53 -38.75 -28.44 -14.10
CA THR A 53 -37.40 -27.87 -13.90
C THR A 53 -37.49 -26.47 -13.30
N LEU A 54 -36.74 -26.21 -12.23
CA LEU A 54 -36.60 -24.87 -11.68
C LEU A 54 -35.67 -24.02 -12.55
N LYS A 55 -36.05 -22.77 -12.80
CA LYS A 55 -35.24 -21.86 -13.60
C LYS A 55 -34.15 -21.19 -12.74
N LEU A 56 -32.93 -21.73 -12.77
CA LEU A 56 -31.82 -21.27 -11.93
C LEU A 56 -31.23 -19.91 -12.35
N ASN A 57 -31.27 -19.61 -13.65
CA ASN A 57 -30.60 -18.46 -14.27
C ASN A 57 -31.52 -17.25 -14.53
N GLU A 58 -32.74 -17.29 -13.98
CA GLU A 58 -33.68 -16.18 -14.10
C GLU A 58 -33.22 -15.00 -13.25
N VAL A 59 -33.36 -13.82 -13.85
CA VAL A 59 -32.94 -12.56 -13.27
C VAL A 59 -34.19 -11.78 -12.84
N ASN A 60 -34.13 -11.14 -11.68
CA ASN A 60 -35.19 -10.25 -11.19
C ASN A 60 -34.98 -8.80 -11.65
N ASN A 61 -35.85 -7.88 -11.22
CA ASN A 61 -35.78 -6.47 -11.62
C ASN A 61 -34.53 -5.74 -11.08
N GLU A 62 -33.86 -6.30 -10.08
CA GLU A 62 -32.63 -5.79 -9.44
C GLU A 62 -31.38 -6.53 -9.95
N LYS A 63 -31.46 -7.19 -11.11
CA LYS A 63 -30.36 -7.98 -11.69
C LYS A 63 -29.84 -9.14 -10.81
N ASN A 64 -30.59 -9.53 -9.78
CA ASN A 64 -30.25 -10.66 -8.92
C ASN A 64 -30.73 -11.99 -9.54
N TYR A 65 -29.93 -13.03 -9.40
CA TYR A 65 -30.24 -14.40 -9.80
C TYR A 65 -29.69 -15.40 -8.76
N SER A 66 -30.06 -16.67 -8.89
CA SER A 66 -29.85 -17.70 -7.86
C SER A 66 -28.40 -17.81 -7.38
N LEU A 67 -27.45 -18.03 -8.31
CA LEU A 67 -26.04 -18.18 -7.96
C LEU A 67 -25.49 -16.90 -7.31
N LEU A 68 -25.73 -15.74 -7.93
CA LEU A 68 -25.25 -14.47 -7.39
C LEU A 68 -25.78 -14.20 -5.98
N SER A 69 -27.07 -14.42 -5.72
CA SER A 69 -27.65 -14.22 -4.40
C SER A 69 -27.06 -15.17 -3.35
N ALA A 70 -26.78 -16.42 -3.72
CA ALA A 70 -26.11 -17.37 -2.83
C ALA A 70 -24.66 -16.95 -2.49
N VAL A 71 -23.94 -16.39 -3.47
CA VAL A 71 -22.58 -15.87 -3.29
C VAL A 71 -22.57 -14.57 -2.47
N ILE A 72 -23.51 -13.65 -2.70
CA ILE A 72 -23.70 -12.44 -1.88
C ILE A 72 -23.93 -12.83 -0.41
N ASN A 73 -24.78 -13.84 -0.17
CA ASN A 73 -25.02 -14.40 1.17
C ASN A 73 -23.82 -15.18 1.74
N ASN A 74 -22.72 -15.29 0.98
CA ASN A 74 -21.51 -16.01 1.32
C ASN A 74 -21.75 -17.47 1.76
N ASN A 75 -22.79 -18.12 1.22
CA ASN A 75 -23.22 -19.45 1.65
C ASN A 75 -22.73 -20.54 0.69
N ILE A 76 -21.61 -21.17 1.03
CA ILE A 76 -20.98 -22.23 0.22
C ILE A 76 -21.91 -23.43 0.02
N ASP A 77 -22.65 -23.85 1.04
CA ASP A 77 -23.53 -25.02 0.94
C ASP A 77 -24.71 -24.75 -0.01
N MET A 78 -25.22 -23.51 -0.02
CA MET A 78 -26.21 -23.08 -1.00
C MET A 78 -25.64 -23.11 -2.43
N VAL A 79 -24.41 -22.62 -2.63
CA VAL A 79 -23.76 -22.62 -3.95
C VAL A 79 -23.50 -24.06 -4.43
N LYS A 80 -23.01 -24.94 -3.56
CA LYS A 80 -22.85 -26.37 -3.86
C LYS A 80 -24.17 -27.03 -4.25
N LEU A 81 -25.24 -26.78 -3.48
CA LEU A 81 -26.58 -27.27 -3.80
C LEU A 81 -27.04 -26.79 -5.18
N LEU A 82 -26.83 -25.52 -5.53
CA LEU A 82 -27.19 -24.99 -6.85
C LEU A 82 -26.36 -25.63 -7.97
N ILE A 83 -25.06 -25.84 -7.77
CA ILE A 83 -24.17 -26.52 -8.73
C ILE A 83 -24.64 -27.96 -8.96
N ASP A 84 -24.95 -28.70 -7.91
CA ASP A 84 -25.38 -30.09 -8.01
C ASP A 84 -26.72 -30.21 -8.74
N GLN A 85 -27.68 -29.34 -8.42
CA GLN A 85 -28.97 -29.33 -9.12
C GLN A 85 -28.83 -28.86 -10.57
N ALA A 86 -27.94 -27.92 -10.85
CA ALA A 86 -27.63 -27.50 -12.22
C ALA A 86 -27.07 -28.67 -13.04
N LYS A 87 -26.15 -29.47 -12.47
CA LYS A 87 -25.60 -30.67 -13.12
C LYS A 87 -26.67 -31.74 -13.38
N ILE A 88 -27.57 -31.98 -12.41
CA ILE A 88 -28.66 -32.97 -12.54
C ILE A 88 -29.61 -32.61 -13.71
N HIS A 89 -29.84 -31.32 -13.94
CA HIS A 89 -30.77 -30.82 -14.95
C HIS A 89 -30.11 -30.33 -16.24
N ASP A 90 -28.81 -30.56 -16.42
CA ASP A 90 -28.02 -30.09 -17.57
C ASP A 90 -28.16 -28.56 -17.81
N ILE A 91 -28.14 -27.80 -16.71
CA ILE A 91 -28.19 -26.33 -16.71
C ILE A 91 -26.78 -25.79 -16.49
N ILE A 92 -26.34 -24.92 -17.38
CA ILE A 92 -25.08 -24.17 -17.22
C ILE A 92 -25.39 -22.90 -16.42
N LEU A 93 -24.77 -22.72 -15.24
CA LEU A 93 -24.96 -21.55 -14.40
C LEU A 93 -24.25 -20.31 -14.98
N LYS A 94 -24.91 -19.16 -14.85
CA LYS A 94 -24.34 -17.86 -15.20
C LYS A 94 -23.34 -17.41 -14.13
N VAL A 95 -22.05 -17.69 -14.31
CA VAL A 95 -21.01 -17.32 -13.34
C VAL A 95 -20.37 -15.95 -13.60
N ASN A 96 -20.53 -15.39 -14.80
CA ASN A 96 -19.92 -14.11 -15.21
C ASN A 96 -20.90 -12.94 -15.23
N GLU A 97 -22.20 -13.19 -15.08
CA GLU A 97 -23.20 -12.14 -15.18
C GLU A 97 -23.16 -11.23 -13.96
N GLU A 98 -23.19 -9.93 -14.21
CA GLU A 98 -23.14 -8.93 -13.17
C GLU A 98 -24.53 -8.62 -12.63
N GLY A 99 -24.62 -8.50 -11.32
CA GLY A 99 -25.81 -7.98 -10.67
C GLY A 99 -25.68 -6.50 -10.37
N ASN A 100 -26.09 -6.14 -9.15
CA ASN A 100 -25.92 -4.79 -8.63
C ASN A 100 -24.43 -4.42 -8.52
N HIS A 101 -24.17 -3.12 -8.60
CA HIS A 101 -22.82 -2.54 -8.51
C HIS A 101 -21.83 -3.02 -9.58
N MET A 102 -22.31 -3.60 -10.70
CA MET A 102 -21.44 -4.17 -11.74
C MET A 102 -20.50 -5.26 -11.20
N LYS A 103 -20.91 -5.98 -10.15
CA LYS A 103 -20.12 -7.04 -9.53
C LYS A 103 -20.56 -8.41 -10.03
N SER A 104 -19.59 -9.22 -10.47
CA SER A 104 -19.78 -10.64 -10.79
C SER A 104 -19.80 -11.50 -9.51
N PRO A 105 -20.27 -12.76 -9.57
CA PRO A 105 -20.13 -13.72 -8.47
C PRO A 105 -18.69 -13.83 -7.94
N LEU A 106 -17.68 -13.90 -8.82
CA LEU A 106 -16.29 -13.98 -8.38
C LEU A 106 -15.88 -12.71 -7.60
N PHE A 107 -16.29 -11.53 -8.07
CA PHE A 107 -16.03 -10.28 -7.37
C PHE A 107 -16.61 -10.31 -5.95
N TRP A 108 -17.88 -10.69 -5.80
CA TRP A 108 -18.53 -10.79 -4.48
C TRP A 108 -17.84 -11.81 -3.57
N ALA A 109 -17.35 -12.93 -4.10
CA ALA A 109 -16.59 -13.90 -3.31
C ALA A 109 -15.26 -13.32 -2.80
N VAL A 110 -14.57 -12.53 -3.62
CA VAL A 110 -13.35 -11.80 -3.22
C VAL A 110 -13.67 -10.70 -2.21
N GLU A 111 -14.76 -9.95 -2.39
CA GLU A 111 -15.21 -8.91 -1.47
C GLU A 111 -15.63 -9.48 -0.11
N ASN A 112 -16.28 -10.64 -0.10
CA ASN A 112 -16.55 -11.41 1.12
C ASN A 112 -15.29 -12.04 1.73
N ASN A 113 -14.13 -11.84 1.10
CA ASN A 113 -12.83 -12.39 1.49
C ASN A 113 -12.85 -13.91 1.69
N ASN A 114 -13.66 -14.63 0.90
CA ASN A 114 -13.89 -16.07 1.05
C ASN A 114 -13.18 -16.86 -0.07
N ILE A 115 -11.99 -17.37 0.23
CA ILE A 115 -11.16 -18.13 -0.70
C ILE A 115 -11.83 -19.43 -1.14
N ASP A 116 -12.54 -20.12 -0.24
CA ASP A 116 -13.21 -21.38 -0.58
C ASP A 116 -14.35 -21.15 -1.59
N MET A 117 -15.06 -20.02 -1.47
CA MET A 117 -16.06 -19.61 -2.46
C MET A 117 -15.41 -19.27 -3.80
N VAL A 118 -14.28 -18.55 -3.80
CA VAL A 118 -13.51 -18.24 -5.02
C VAL A 118 -13.06 -19.52 -5.72
N ASN A 119 -12.47 -20.46 -4.99
CA ASN A 119 -12.03 -21.75 -5.53
C ASN A 119 -13.21 -22.54 -6.10
N LEU A 120 -14.35 -22.60 -5.40
CA LEU A 120 -15.55 -23.28 -5.88
C LEU A 120 -16.06 -22.70 -7.21
N LEU A 121 -16.03 -21.37 -7.36
CA LEU A 121 -16.43 -20.70 -8.61
C LEU A 121 -15.41 -20.94 -9.74
N ILE A 122 -14.11 -20.93 -9.43
CA ILE A 122 -13.03 -21.23 -10.39
C ILE A 122 -13.14 -22.67 -10.89
N ASP A 123 -13.35 -23.64 -10.00
CA ASP A 123 -13.50 -25.05 -10.35
C ASP A 123 -14.70 -25.26 -11.28
N TYR A 124 -15.84 -24.65 -10.96
CA TYR A 124 -17.02 -24.70 -11.83
C TYR A 124 -16.72 -24.05 -13.19
N ALA A 125 -16.12 -22.86 -13.22
CA ALA A 125 -15.79 -22.18 -14.47
C ALA A 125 -14.82 -23.02 -15.34
N ASN A 126 -13.82 -23.65 -14.72
CA ASN A 126 -12.88 -24.54 -15.41
C ASN A 126 -13.59 -25.75 -16.03
N GLN A 127 -14.54 -26.37 -15.32
CA GLN A 127 -15.32 -27.49 -15.84
C GLN A 127 -16.06 -27.15 -17.14
N TYR A 128 -16.53 -25.90 -17.27
CA TYR A 128 -17.31 -25.43 -18.43
C TYR A 128 -16.51 -24.52 -19.38
N ASN A 129 -15.19 -24.48 -19.26
CA ASN A 129 -14.29 -23.63 -20.08
C ASN A 129 -14.67 -22.13 -20.06
N MET A 130 -15.17 -21.64 -18.94
CA MET A 130 -15.47 -20.23 -18.71
C MET A 130 -14.25 -19.51 -18.14
N VAL A 131 -14.17 -18.21 -18.43
CA VAL A 131 -13.09 -17.33 -17.96
C VAL A 131 -13.72 -16.12 -17.27
N PHE A 132 -13.24 -15.78 -16.08
CA PHE A 132 -13.63 -14.59 -15.35
C PHE A 132 -12.82 -13.38 -15.83
N ASP A 133 -13.48 -12.23 -15.97
CA ASP A 133 -12.79 -10.95 -16.10
C ASP A 133 -12.41 -10.43 -14.71
N ILE A 134 -11.21 -10.76 -14.27
CA ILE A 134 -10.68 -10.42 -12.94
C ILE A 134 -10.08 -9.00 -12.88
N ASN A 135 -10.09 -8.25 -13.99
CA ASN A 135 -9.62 -6.87 -14.06
C ASN A 135 -10.78 -5.88 -14.16
N LYS A 136 -12.01 -6.36 -14.39
CA LYS A 136 -13.17 -5.52 -14.54
C LYS A 136 -13.45 -4.73 -13.27
N GLN A 137 -13.69 -3.44 -13.47
CA GLN A 137 -14.03 -2.52 -12.40
C GLN A 137 -15.53 -2.54 -12.13
N ASN A 138 -15.89 -2.44 -10.84
CA ASN A 138 -17.24 -2.19 -10.40
C ASN A 138 -17.61 -0.70 -10.57
N ASP A 139 -18.81 -0.30 -10.15
CA ASP A 139 -19.27 1.11 -10.20
C ASP A 139 -18.46 2.08 -9.31
N HIS A 140 -17.68 1.57 -8.35
CA HIS A 140 -16.75 2.33 -7.50
C HIS A 140 -15.31 2.34 -8.06
N GLY A 141 -15.06 1.71 -9.21
CA GLY A 141 -13.74 1.56 -9.79
C GLY A 141 -12.86 0.48 -9.13
N ASP A 142 -13.37 -0.25 -8.13
CA ASP A 142 -12.66 -1.37 -7.51
C ASP A 142 -12.66 -2.59 -8.42
N TYR A 143 -11.67 -3.45 -8.26
CA TYR A 143 -11.50 -4.69 -9.02
C TYR A 143 -10.85 -5.76 -8.14
N PRO A 144 -11.01 -7.06 -8.46
CA PRO A 144 -10.68 -8.17 -7.56
C PRO A 144 -9.33 -8.09 -6.84
N ILE A 145 -8.23 -7.83 -7.56
CA ILE A 145 -6.90 -7.79 -6.91
C ILE A 145 -6.77 -6.59 -5.95
N LEU A 146 -7.31 -5.41 -6.29
CA LEU A 146 -7.35 -4.25 -5.40
C LEU A 146 -8.21 -4.54 -4.15
N THR A 147 -9.35 -5.19 -4.32
CA THR A 147 -10.22 -5.59 -3.20
C THR A 147 -9.51 -6.60 -2.28
N ALA A 148 -8.80 -7.60 -2.82
CA ALA A 148 -8.03 -8.56 -2.03
C ALA A 148 -6.89 -7.89 -1.26
N ILE A 149 -6.21 -6.91 -1.88
CA ILE A 149 -5.18 -6.09 -1.24
C ILE A 149 -5.80 -5.26 -0.11
N THR A 150 -6.95 -4.62 -0.30
CA THR A 150 -7.62 -3.84 0.76
C THR A 150 -7.98 -4.70 1.96
N HIS A 151 -8.35 -5.97 1.76
CA HIS A 151 -8.55 -6.95 2.85
C HIS A 151 -7.25 -7.44 3.50
N ASN A 152 -6.09 -7.05 2.97
CA ASN A 152 -4.77 -7.49 3.38
C ASN A 152 -4.62 -9.03 3.37
N ASN A 153 -5.34 -9.72 2.46
CA ASN A 153 -5.36 -11.19 2.39
C ASN A 153 -4.39 -11.71 1.33
N ILE A 154 -3.22 -12.19 1.79
CA ILE A 154 -2.17 -12.71 0.92
C ILE A 154 -2.61 -13.97 0.15
N ASP A 155 -3.36 -14.86 0.79
CA ASP A 155 -3.77 -16.13 0.16
C ASP A 155 -4.79 -15.89 -0.96
N MET A 156 -5.67 -14.90 -0.79
CA MET A 156 -6.57 -14.45 -1.86
C MET A 156 -5.80 -13.86 -3.03
N ILE A 157 -4.76 -13.05 -2.78
CA ILE A 157 -3.88 -12.49 -3.83
C ILE A 157 -3.14 -13.59 -4.57
N LYS A 158 -2.57 -14.58 -3.85
CA LYS A 158 -1.91 -15.75 -4.44
C LYS A 158 -2.89 -16.53 -5.33
N CYS A 159 -4.13 -16.74 -4.86
CA CYS A 159 -5.18 -17.39 -5.64
C CYS A 159 -5.50 -16.63 -6.95
N LEU A 160 -5.66 -15.30 -6.88
CA LEU A 160 -5.92 -14.47 -8.07
C LEU A 160 -4.72 -14.45 -9.04
N ILE A 161 -3.49 -14.37 -8.55
CA ILE A 161 -2.27 -14.46 -9.36
C ILE A 161 -2.21 -15.82 -10.07
N GLN A 162 -2.40 -16.92 -9.35
CA GLN A 162 -2.37 -18.26 -9.93
C GLN A 162 -3.45 -18.42 -11.01
N TYR A 163 -4.66 -17.91 -10.77
CA TYR A 163 -5.72 -17.91 -11.77
C TYR A 163 -5.34 -17.09 -13.00
N ALA A 164 -4.79 -15.90 -12.80
CA ALA A 164 -4.34 -15.00 -13.87
C ALA A 164 -3.27 -15.68 -14.74
N GLU A 165 -2.25 -16.28 -14.15
CA GLU A 165 -1.20 -17.03 -14.84
C GLU A 165 -1.78 -18.21 -15.64
N THR A 166 -2.67 -19.00 -15.01
CA THR A 166 -3.30 -20.17 -15.64
C THR A 166 -4.14 -19.77 -16.86
N LYS A 167 -4.84 -18.63 -16.78
CA LYS A 167 -5.69 -18.10 -17.86
C LYS A 167 -4.97 -17.13 -18.78
N LYS A 168 -3.68 -16.86 -18.55
CA LYS A 168 -2.87 -15.88 -19.28
C LYS A 168 -3.49 -14.47 -19.29
N ILE A 169 -4.02 -14.07 -18.15
CA ILE A 169 -4.55 -12.73 -17.89
C ILE A 169 -3.44 -11.93 -17.21
N ILE A 170 -3.16 -10.73 -17.73
CA ILE A 170 -2.26 -9.77 -17.07
C ILE A 170 -3.09 -9.00 -16.04
N LEU A 171 -2.75 -9.09 -14.75
CA LEU A 171 -3.46 -8.35 -13.70
C LEU A 171 -3.27 -6.84 -13.86
N ASN A 172 -4.36 -6.10 -13.67
CA ASN A 172 -4.30 -4.64 -13.64
C ASN A 172 -3.74 -4.16 -12.30
N LEU A 173 -2.43 -3.94 -12.21
CA LEU A 173 -1.79 -3.47 -10.98
C LEU A 173 -1.68 -1.94 -10.86
N ASN A 174 -2.10 -1.22 -11.90
CA ASN A 174 -1.98 0.24 -12.03
C ASN A 174 -3.33 0.93 -12.21
N GLY A 175 -4.44 0.20 -12.09
CA GLY A 175 -5.78 0.77 -12.15
C GLY A 175 -6.12 1.53 -10.88
N ILE A 176 -6.81 2.66 -11.01
CA ILE A 176 -7.36 3.42 -9.88
C ILE A 176 -8.84 3.14 -9.71
N ASN A 177 -9.26 3.07 -8.45
CA ASN A 177 -10.66 3.20 -8.09
C ASN A 177 -11.07 4.68 -7.93
N ASN A 178 -12.33 4.95 -7.62
CA ASN A 178 -12.85 6.31 -7.45
C ASN A 178 -12.26 7.05 -6.24
N GLU A 179 -11.63 6.33 -5.31
CA GLU A 179 -10.87 6.90 -4.19
C GLU A 179 -9.39 7.19 -4.54
N SER A 180 -8.99 6.98 -5.80
CA SER A 180 -7.61 7.09 -6.28
C SER A 180 -6.65 6.10 -5.62
N ASN A 181 -7.14 4.92 -5.23
CA ASN A 181 -6.29 3.86 -4.71
C ASN A 181 -5.66 3.06 -5.85
N TYR A 182 -4.34 2.98 -5.85
CA TYR A 182 -3.59 1.98 -6.62
C TYR A 182 -3.32 0.75 -5.74
N PRO A 183 -3.24 -0.47 -6.33
CA PRO A 183 -2.84 -1.69 -5.65
C PRO A 183 -1.59 -1.51 -4.81
N PHE A 184 -0.50 -1.03 -5.41
CA PHE A 184 0.77 -0.92 -4.72
C PHE A 184 0.77 0.11 -3.60
N LEU A 185 0.12 1.27 -3.81
CA LEU A 185 -0.10 2.26 -2.76
C LEU A 185 -0.83 1.65 -1.57
N ARG A 186 -1.88 0.85 -1.82
CA ARG A 186 -2.63 0.18 -0.76
C ARG A 186 -1.80 -0.87 -0.02
N VAL A 187 -0.89 -1.58 -0.70
CA VAL A 187 0.05 -2.50 -0.05
C VAL A 187 0.99 -1.76 0.91
N ILE A 188 1.54 -0.62 0.47
CA ILE A 188 2.36 0.24 1.33
C ILE A 188 1.52 0.68 2.53
N ILE A 189 0.29 1.12 2.30
CA ILE A 189 -0.62 1.55 3.38
C ILE A 189 -0.85 0.44 4.41
N ASN A 190 -1.05 -0.79 3.95
CA ASN A 190 -1.27 -1.96 4.79
C ASN A 190 -0.02 -2.46 5.52
N LYS A 191 1.17 -1.93 5.20
CA LYS A 191 2.43 -2.26 5.88
C LYS A 191 2.82 -3.73 5.72
N ASN A 192 2.42 -4.36 4.62
CA ASN A 192 2.60 -5.78 4.40
C ASN A 192 3.74 -6.04 3.41
N VAL A 193 4.94 -6.30 3.95
CA VAL A 193 6.16 -6.53 3.17
C VAL A 193 6.08 -7.81 2.34
N GLU A 194 5.42 -8.87 2.83
CA GLU A 194 5.22 -10.09 2.03
C GLU A 194 4.36 -9.80 0.80
N MET A 195 3.26 -9.05 0.98
CA MET A 195 2.38 -8.64 -0.11
C MET A 195 3.10 -7.72 -1.11
N MET A 196 3.98 -6.84 -0.63
CA MET A 196 4.79 -5.96 -1.48
C MET A 196 5.67 -6.77 -2.42
N LYS A 197 6.46 -7.68 -1.85
CA LYS A 197 7.32 -8.59 -2.63
C LYS A 197 6.52 -9.45 -3.60
N LEU A 198 5.34 -9.91 -3.20
CA LEU A 198 4.48 -10.72 -4.06
C LEU A 198 4.03 -9.93 -5.30
N LEU A 199 3.60 -8.67 -5.14
CA LEU A 199 3.22 -7.83 -6.27
C LEU A 199 4.42 -7.41 -7.12
N GLU A 200 5.55 -7.06 -6.50
CA GLU A 200 6.81 -6.74 -7.22
C GLU A 200 7.26 -7.90 -8.09
N ASN A 201 7.30 -9.11 -7.54
CA ASN A 201 7.69 -10.30 -8.29
C ASN A 201 6.78 -10.56 -9.48
N TYR A 202 5.45 -10.47 -9.29
CA TYR A 202 4.51 -10.63 -10.39
C TYR A 202 4.66 -9.52 -11.43
N ALA A 203 4.82 -8.27 -11.00
CA ALA A 203 4.97 -7.13 -11.88
C ALA A 203 6.24 -7.26 -12.74
N ASN A 204 7.37 -7.60 -12.12
CA ASN A 204 8.64 -7.85 -12.81
C ASN A 204 8.54 -9.01 -13.80
N ALA A 205 7.84 -10.09 -13.45
CA ALA A 205 7.63 -11.22 -14.35
C ALA A 205 6.75 -10.90 -15.57
N ASN A 206 5.99 -9.80 -15.53
CA ASN A 206 5.08 -9.36 -16.58
C ASN A 206 5.48 -8.00 -17.18
N ASP A 207 6.71 -7.53 -16.93
CA ASP A 207 7.23 -6.22 -17.38
C ASP A 207 6.33 -5.03 -17.01
N ILE A 208 5.69 -5.09 -15.83
CA ILE A 208 4.83 -4.03 -15.30
C ILE A 208 5.65 -3.17 -14.34
N ILE A 209 5.73 -1.87 -14.63
CA ILE A 209 6.20 -0.88 -13.65
C ILE A 209 5.01 -0.49 -12.77
N LEU A 210 5.09 -0.79 -11.48
CA LEU A 210 4.06 -0.47 -10.50
C LEU A 210 4.04 1.04 -10.27
N LYS A 211 2.88 1.63 -10.52
CA LYS A 211 2.65 3.04 -10.25
C LYS A 211 2.60 3.24 -8.74
N ILE A 212 3.62 3.92 -8.24
CA ILE A 212 3.66 4.42 -6.87
C ILE A 212 3.17 5.86 -6.80
N ASN A 213 3.17 6.57 -7.94
CA ASN A 213 2.74 7.96 -8.08
C ASN A 213 1.80 8.21 -9.27
N ASN A 214 1.16 9.38 -9.21
CA ASN A 214 0.36 9.95 -10.29
C ASN A 214 1.26 10.92 -11.06
N GLU A 215 2.37 10.45 -11.63
CA GLU A 215 3.01 11.25 -12.66
C GLU A 215 2.06 11.27 -13.86
N SER A 216 1.41 12.41 -14.06
CA SER A 216 0.76 12.71 -15.31
C SER A 216 1.81 12.57 -16.39
N ASN A 217 1.75 11.48 -17.15
CA ASN A 217 2.28 11.48 -18.50
C ASN A 217 1.72 12.76 -19.15
N ASN A 218 2.60 13.66 -19.57
CA ASN A 218 2.32 14.96 -20.21
C ASN A 218 1.54 14.86 -21.54
N ASP A 219 0.77 13.79 -21.76
CA ASP A 219 0.13 13.44 -23.02
C ASP A 219 -1.36 13.10 -22.93
N ARG A 220 -2.05 13.46 -21.83
CA ARG A 220 -3.52 13.39 -21.81
C ARG A 220 -4.16 14.68 -21.32
N ASN A 221 -4.60 15.47 -22.31
CA ASN A 221 -5.76 16.36 -22.19
C ASN A 221 -6.98 15.51 -21.78
N ASP A 222 -7.19 15.32 -20.48
CA ASP A 222 -8.49 14.92 -19.96
C ASP A 222 -8.99 16.02 -19.01
N SER A 223 -10.12 16.61 -19.38
CA SER A 223 -10.69 17.85 -18.83
C SER A 223 -11.33 17.70 -17.44
N TYR A 224 -10.67 17.00 -16.52
CA TYR A 224 -11.05 16.93 -15.10
C TYR A 224 -9.99 17.57 -14.18
N LEU A 225 -9.16 18.44 -14.75
CA LEU A 225 -8.09 19.19 -14.09
C LEU A 225 -8.65 20.40 -13.29
N SER A 226 -9.28 20.15 -12.14
CA SER A 226 -9.50 21.24 -11.15
C SER A 226 -9.63 20.78 -9.68
N VAL A 227 -9.24 19.53 -9.36
CA VAL A 227 -9.21 19.03 -7.96
C VAL A 227 -7.88 18.30 -7.65
N PHE A 228 -6.93 18.27 -8.58
CA PHE A 228 -5.83 17.29 -8.56
C PHE A 228 -4.43 17.87 -8.28
N GLU A 229 -4.33 18.66 -7.20
CA GLU A 229 -3.03 18.97 -6.56
C GLU A 229 -2.57 17.85 -5.58
N ALA A 230 -3.35 16.77 -5.43
CA ALA A 230 -3.22 15.79 -4.34
C ALA A 230 -2.42 14.51 -4.63
N SER A 231 -1.64 14.42 -5.72
CA SER A 231 -0.87 13.20 -6.06
C SER A 231 0.51 13.13 -5.41
N ASP A 232 1.20 14.25 -5.34
CA ASP A 232 2.56 14.35 -4.80
C ASP A 232 2.58 14.42 -3.26
N ASP A 233 1.62 15.15 -2.67
CA ASP A 233 1.52 15.33 -1.22
C ASP A 233 1.13 14.03 -0.51
N LYS A 234 0.36 13.14 -1.14
CA LYS A 234 -0.01 11.85 -0.53
C LYS A 234 1.15 10.90 -0.38
N ILE A 235 2.08 10.81 -1.33
CA ILE A 235 3.27 9.94 -1.21
C ILE A 235 4.26 10.57 -0.26
N LYS A 236 4.47 11.87 -0.36
CA LYS A 236 5.27 12.62 0.59
C LYS A 236 4.78 12.38 2.02
N GLN A 237 3.47 12.56 2.26
CA GLN A 237 2.84 12.30 3.55
C GLN A 237 2.92 10.82 3.93
N LEU A 238 2.70 9.88 3.01
CA LEU A 238 2.82 8.45 3.28
C LEU A 238 4.24 8.04 3.66
N VAL A 239 5.24 8.38 2.85
CA VAL A 239 6.64 8.05 3.12
C VAL A 239 7.10 8.69 4.43
N MET A 240 6.67 9.93 4.71
CA MET A 240 6.97 10.62 5.96
C MET A 240 6.23 10.03 7.16
N ASP A 241 4.90 9.86 7.11
CA ASP A 241 4.10 9.29 8.20
C ASP A 241 4.60 7.90 8.60
N TYR A 242 5.05 7.10 7.64
CA TYR A 242 5.54 5.74 7.88
C TYR A 242 6.95 5.76 8.47
N ALA A 243 7.82 6.66 8.00
CA ALA A 243 9.14 6.93 8.60
C ALA A 243 9.06 7.50 10.02
N ILE A 244 8.00 8.27 10.30
CA ILE A 244 7.82 8.98 11.56
C ILE A 244 7.20 8.08 12.64
N ASN A 245 6.16 7.32 12.30
CA ASN A 245 5.28 6.70 13.29
C ASN A 245 5.46 5.19 13.47
N SER A 246 6.33 4.53 12.70
CA SER A 246 6.46 3.08 12.76
C SER A 246 7.91 2.60 12.72
N ASN A 247 8.27 1.60 13.52
CA ASN A 247 9.54 0.87 13.41
C ASN A 247 9.61 -0.01 12.13
N GLN A 248 8.92 0.38 11.05
CA GLN A 248 8.74 -0.42 9.84
C GLN A 248 9.69 0.03 8.74
N PHE A 249 10.98 0.08 9.07
CA PHE A 249 12.04 0.43 8.13
C PHE A 249 12.05 -0.48 6.89
N GLU A 250 11.59 -1.72 7.00
CA GLU A 250 11.51 -2.67 5.89
C GLU A 250 10.58 -2.22 4.75
N VAL A 251 9.46 -1.54 5.05
CA VAL A 251 8.55 -1.02 4.01
C VAL A 251 9.22 0.13 3.26
N ILE A 252 9.84 1.06 4.00
CA ILE A 252 10.51 2.22 3.40
C ILE A 252 11.74 1.78 2.63
N LYS A 253 12.49 0.81 3.16
CA LYS A 253 13.65 0.20 2.50
C LYS A 253 13.26 -0.44 1.18
N SER A 254 12.18 -1.24 1.18
CA SER A 254 11.65 -1.85 -0.04
C SER A 254 11.22 -0.77 -1.05
N LEU A 255 10.56 0.30 -0.58
CA LEU A 255 10.15 1.41 -1.45
C LEU A 255 11.34 2.16 -2.06
N ILE A 256 12.41 2.39 -1.27
CA ILE A 256 13.64 3.02 -1.76
C ILE A 256 14.29 2.16 -2.84
N TYR A 257 14.42 0.85 -2.61
CA TYR A 257 14.98 -0.05 -3.61
C TYR A 257 14.13 -0.08 -4.89
N TYR A 258 12.81 -0.14 -4.74
CA TYR A 258 11.88 -0.07 -5.87
C TYR A 258 12.07 1.24 -6.67
N GLY A 259 12.16 2.38 -5.98
CA GLY A 259 12.40 3.69 -6.60
C GLY A 259 13.73 3.76 -7.35
N ILE A 260 14.80 3.16 -6.80
CA ILE A 260 16.10 3.06 -7.47
C ILE A 260 16.00 2.19 -8.73
N GLU A 261 15.41 1.00 -8.61
CA GLU A 261 15.35 0.00 -9.69
C GLU A 261 14.58 0.52 -10.91
N HIS A 262 13.48 1.23 -10.67
CA HIS A 262 12.60 1.74 -11.72
C HIS A 262 12.78 3.23 -12.02
N ASN A 263 13.82 3.87 -11.45
CA ASN A 263 14.12 5.29 -11.62
C ASN A 263 12.93 6.21 -11.30
N ILE A 264 12.28 5.99 -10.15
CA ILE A 264 11.15 6.79 -9.66
C ILE A 264 11.63 7.79 -8.59
N ASP A 265 11.29 9.07 -8.77
CA ASP A 265 11.61 10.10 -7.79
C ASP A 265 10.68 10.02 -6.57
N LEU A 266 11.25 9.65 -5.43
CA LEU A 266 10.55 9.52 -4.15
C LEU A 266 10.52 10.85 -3.38
N LYS A 267 11.10 11.92 -3.94
CA LYS A 267 11.09 13.27 -3.36
C LYS A 267 11.63 13.31 -1.93
N MET A 268 12.72 12.58 -1.66
CA MET A 268 13.28 12.37 -0.31
C MET A 268 13.71 13.64 0.45
N ASN A 269 13.85 14.75 -0.27
CA ASN A 269 14.23 16.07 0.26
C ASN A 269 13.03 16.98 0.59
N GLU A 270 11.82 16.52 0.31
CA GLU A 270 10.60 17.24 0.65
C GLU A 270 10.39 17.25 2.17
N MET A 271 9.88 18.37 2.66
CA MET A 271 9.63 18.57 4.08
C MET A 271 8.15 18.40 4.41
N ASN A 272 7.81 17.75 5.51
CA ASN A 272 6.42 17.73 6.02
C ASN A 272 6.04 19.12 6.57
N ASP A 273 4.81 19.23 7.10
CA ASP A 273 4.28 20.47 7.68
C ASP A 273 5.09 20.97 8.89
N ASP A 274 5.85 20.11 9.55
CA ASP A 274 6.75 20.46 10.67
C ASP A 274 8.17 20.85 10.19
N GLY A 275 8.42 20.86 8.87
CA GLY A 275 9.75 21.12 8.29
C GLY A 275 10.72 19.93 8.35
N ASP A 276 10.27 18.76 8.81
CA ASP A 276 11.09 17.55 8.86
C ASP A 276 11.21 16.88 7.50
N TYR A 277 12.28 16.10 7.30
CA TYR A 277 12.52 15.30 6.10
C TYR A 277 13.19 13.96 6.47
N LEU A 278 13.20 13.00 5.54
CA LEU A 278 13.57 11.61 5.85
C LEU A 278 14.96 11.43 6.45
N LEU A 279 15.96 12.13 5.91
CA LEU A 279 17.33 12.04 6.42
C LEU A 279 17.39 12.47 7.90
N LEU A 280 16.81 13.63 8.24
CA LEU A 280 16.74 14.11 9.61
C LEU A 280 15.99 13.12 10.52
N LYS A 281 14.89 12.52 10.03
CA LYS A 281 14.13 11.54 10.81
C LYS A 281 14.92 10.26 11.09
N PHE A 282 15.61 9.68 10.11
CA PHE A 282 16.41 8.47 10.34
C PHE A 282 17.58 8.73 11.29
N ILE A 283 18.17 9.92 11.24
CA ILE A 283 19.19 10.34 12.19
C ILE A 283 18.61 10.47 13.59
N ASN A 284 17.45 11.12 13.76
CA ASN A 284 16.79 11.26 15.07
C ASN A 284 16.40 9.91 15.68
N LYS A 285 16.09 8.91 14.85
CA LYS A 285 15.84 7.52 15.26
C LYS A 285 17.12 6.70 15.42
N ASN A 286 18.29 7.30 15.19
CA ASN A 286 19.60 6.68 15.24
C ASN A 286 19.74 5.45 14.32
N ASN A 287 19.08 5.47 13.14
CA ASN A 287 19.06 4.35 12.21
C ASN A 287 20.13 4.54 11.11
N THR A 288 21.32 4.01 11.37
CA THR A 288 22.45 4.08 10.43
C THR A 288 22.16 3.40 9.09
N GLU A 289 21.45 2.28 9.08
CA GLU A 289 21.16 1.51 7.86
C GLU A 289 20.32 2.35 6.88
N MET A 290 19.26 2.99 7.38
CA MET A 290 18.41 3.83 6.54
C MET A 290 19.11 5.11 6.07
N VAL A 291 20.01 5.69 6.88
CA VAL A 291 20.85 6.82 6.47
C VAL A 291 21.74 6.44 5.28
N LYS A 292 22.43 5.29 5.36
CA LYS A 292 23.25 4.76 4.26
C LYS A 292 22.42 4.50 3.01
N LEU A 293 21.23 3.92 3.17
CA LEU A 293 20.32 3.64 2.07
C LEU A 293 19.83 4.93 1.37
N LEU A 294 19.53 5.99 2.12
CA LEU A 294 19.21 7.30 1.53
C LEU A 294 20.40 7.90 0.75
N ILE A 295 21.61 7.76 1.29
CA ILE A 295 22.83 8.19 0.61
C ILE A 295 23.03 7.41 -0.70
N GLU A 296 22.83 6.09 -0.67
CA GLU A 296 22.88 5.24 -1.87
C GLU A 296 21.84 5.66 -2.90
N TYR A 297 20.58 5.88 -2.46
CA TYR A 297 19.51 6.40 -3.30
C TYR A 297 19.93 7.70 -3.99
N ALA A 298 20.46 8.66 -3.22
CA ALA A 298 20.86 9.95 -3.74
C ALA A 298 21.93 9.84 -4.84
N TYR A 299 22.94 8.98 -4.64
CA TYR A 299 23.95 8.74 -5.67
C TYR A 299 23.38 8.07 -6.92
N LYS A 300 22.54 7.05 -6.77
CA LYS A 300 21.99 6.31 -7.92
C LYS A 300 20.97 7.12 -8.73
N MET A 301 20.23 7.99 -8.07
CA MET A 301 19.21 8.85 -8.67
C MET A 301 19.74 10.22 -9.09
N GLU A 302 21.05 10.46 -8.96
CA GLU A 302 21.71 11.74 -9.24
C GLU A 302 21.04 12.94 -8.51
N LYS A 303 20.65 12.73 -7.25
CA LYS A 303 20.04 13.74 -6.39
C LYS A 303 21.03 14.16 -5.29
N ILE A 304 20.92 15.42 -4.85
CA ILE A 304 21.70 15.95 -3.73
C ILE A 304 20.82 15.97 -2.48
N LEU A 305 21.19 15.24 -1.43
CA LEU A 305 20.47 15.27 -0.15
C LEU A 305 20.67 16.61 0.56
N LYS A 306 19.59 17.11 1.18
CA LYS A 306 19.63 18.25 2.09
C LYS A 306 20.25 17.81 3.42
N THR A 307 21.59 17.81 3.51
CA THR A 307 22.32 17.35 4.72
C THR A 307 22.44 18.40 5.83
N ASN A 308 21.97 19.62 5.57
CA ASN A 308 22.37 20.78 6.37
C ASN A 308 21.22 21.74 6.70
N ILE A 309 20.00 21.38 6.31
CA ILE A 309 18.82 22.23 6.50
C ILE A 309 18.18 21.92 7.86
N LYS A 310 17.77 22.96 8.56
CA LYS A 310 17.06 22.84 9.84
C LYS A 310 15.56 22.68 9.63
N ASN A 311 14.88 21.86 10.44
CA ASN A 311 13.42 21.84 10.49
C ASN A 311 12.88 23.08 11.24
N GLU A 312 11.56 23.20 11.40
CA GLU A 312 10.95 24.35 12.08
C GLU A 312 11.34 24.46 13.56
N GLN A 313 11.70 23.33 14.18
CA GLN A 313 12.18 23.24 15.56
C GLN A 313 13.67 23.58 15.69
N GLY A 314 14.38 23.75 14.57
CA GLY A 314 15.81 24.10 14.53
C GLY A 314 16.77 22.90 14.55
N ASP A 315 16.26 21.67 14.47
CA ASP A 315 17.05 20.43 14.46
C ASP A 315 17.93 20.35 13.21
N ASN A 316 19.17 19.93 13.37
CA ASN A 316 20.14 19.83 12.27
C ASN A 316 20.66 18.39 12.16
N PRO A 317 20.73 17.78 10.95
CA PRO A 317 21.16 16.39 10.78
C PRO A 317 22.51 16.07 11.44
N LEU A 318 23.53 16.91 11.20
CA LEU A 318 24.86 16.68 11.72
C LEU A 318 24.91 16.83 13.25
N LEU A 319 24.28 17.88 13.79
CA LEU A 319 24.20 18.09 15.25
C LEU A 319 23.44 16.96 15.94
N ASN A 320 22.34 16.49 15.36
CA ASN A 320 21.54 15.42 15.95
C ASN A 320 22.29 14.07 15.89
N ALA A 321 23.05 13.80 14.82
CA ALA A 321 23.91 12.62 14.75
C ALA A 321 24.99 12.62 15.84
N ILE A 322 25.57 13.80 16.12
CA ILE A 322 26.54 14.01 17.20
C ILE A 322 25.90 13.82 18.57
N GLU A 323 24.72 14.39 18.81
CA GLU A 323 23.98 14.24 20.07
C GLU A 323 23.60 12.79 20.35
N ASN A 324 23.30 12.03 19.30
CA ASN A 324 23.08 10.58 19.37
C ASN A 324 24.36 9.76 19.59
N ASN A 325 25.54 10.40 19.57
CA ASN A 325 26.86 9.76 19.67
C ASN A 325 27.06 8.64 18.64
N ASN A 326 26.51 8.80 17.43
CA ASN A 326 26.65 7.83 16.35
C ASN A 326 27.72 8.27 15.36
N ILE A 327 28.95 7.85 15.64
CA ILE A 327 30.15 8.16 14.85
C ILE A 327 29.95 7.75 13.38
N GLU A 328 29.35 6.59 13.14
CA GLU A 328 29.17 6.07 11.79
C GLU A 328 28.24 6.96 10.96
N ILE A 329 27.14 7.47 11.53
CA ILE A 329 26.28 8.44 10.84
C ILE A 329 27.04 9.75 10.56
N VAL A 330 27.81 10.24 11.53
CA VAL A 330 28.63 11.46 11.38
C VAL A 330 29.62 11.31 10.22
N GLU A 331 30.36 10.20 10.18
CA GLU A 331 31.30 9.89 9.10
C GLU A 331 30.60 9.83 7.74
N ASN A 332 29.48 9.12 7.64
CA ASN A 332 28.70 9.02 6.39
C ASN A 332 28.23 10.40 5.89
N LEU A 333 27.81 11.30 6.79
CA LEU A 333 27.38 12.66 6.42
C LEU A 333 28.55 13.53 5.96
N ILE A 334 29.70 13.46 6.63
CA ILE A 334 30.92 14.20 6.26
C ILE A 334 31.41 13.73 4.90
N ASP A 335 31.54 12.42 4.70
CA ASP A 335 32.00 11.84 3.44
C ASP A 335 31.06 12.20 2.29
N TYR A 336 29.73 12.13 2.52
CA TYR A 336 28.75 12.56 1.54
C TYR A 336 28.89 14.05 1.19
N ALA A 337 29.09 14.90 2.18
CA ALA A 337 29.17 16.34 1.96
C ALA A 337 30.43 16.77 1.21
N ILE A 338 31.59 16.18 1.54
CA ILE A 338 32.86 16.41 0.84
C ILE A 338 32.71 16.03 -0.64
N LYS A 339 32.11 14.86 -0.92
CA LYS A 339 31.96 14.37 -2.29
C LYS A 339 31.03 15.23 -3.15
N ASN A 340 30.06 15.92 -2.54
CA ASN A 340 29.09 16.77 -3.24
C ASN A 340 29.40 18.27 -3.15
N ASP A 341 30.57 18.66 -2.63
CA ASP A 341 30.97 20.06 -2.38
C ASP A 341 29.92 20.88 -1.61
N THR A 342 29.20 20.21 -0.70
CA THR A 342 28.21 20.87 0.15
C THR A 342 28.88 21.28 1.45
N LYS A 343 28.90 22.59 1.76
CA LYS A 343 29.38 23.08 3.07
C LYS A 343 28.48 22.53 4.17
N LEU A 344 29.00 21.68 5.06
CA LEU A 344 28.35 21.34 6.34
C LEU A 344 28.52 22.51 7.31
N SER A 345 27.46 22.91 8.00
CA SER A 345 27.52 24.00 8.97
C SER A 345 26.98 23.52 10.30
N SER A 346 27.87 23.38 11.28
CA SER A 346 27.52 23.11 12.68
C SER A 346 27.01 24.35 13.41
N ASN A 347 26.80 25.49 12.71
CA ASN A 347 26.47 26.78 13.32
C ASN A 347 25.13 26.72 14.09
N SER A 348 25.24 26.33 15.36
CA SER A 348 24.47 26.92 16.45
C SER A 348 24.94 28.37 16.58
N ASN A 349 24.02 29.31 16.73
CA ASN A 349 24.37 30.71 16.94
C ASN A 349 25.19 30.86 18.23
N CYS A 350 26.52 30.86 18.11
CA CYS A 350 27.43 31.47 19.05
C CYS A 350 28.41 32.35 18.26
N ARG A 351 27.89 33.51 17.85
CA ARG A 351 28.59 34.76 17.48
C ARG A 351 29.83 34.65 16.58
N ASN A 352 29.69 35.27 15.41
CA ASN A 352 30.70 36.07 14.71
C ASN A 352 32.10 35.46 14.56
N GLU A 353 32.43 35.01 13.35
CA GLU A 353 33.29 35.81 12.46
C GLU A 353 33.49 35.05 11.14
N VAL A 354 33.06 35.73 10.07
CA VAL A 354 33.62 35.55 8.73
C VAL A 354 35.13 35.67 8.86
N TYR A 355 35.89 34.63 8.54
CA TYR A 355 37.26 34.82 8.09
C TYR A 355 37.38 34.43 6.63
N ASN A 356 37.37 35.48 5.82
CA ASN A 356 38.03 35.53 4.54
C ASN A 356 39.41 34.87 4.64
N ILE A 357 39.65 33.96 3.72
CA ILE A 357 40.97 33.57 3.25
C ILE A 357 41.71 34.85 2.89
N ASN A 358 42.72 35.23 3.69
CA ASN A 358 43.87 35.99 3.21
C ASN A 358 45.01 35.95 4.22
N ASN A 359 46.13 35.42 3.75
CA ASN A 359 47.51 35.61 4.21
C ASN A 359 47.71 36.75 5.24
N ASN A 360 48.21 36.41 6.43
CA ASN A 360 49.51 36.91 6.91
C ASN A 360 49.88 36.38 8.31
N ASN A 361 51.17 36.10 8.43
CA ASN A 361 51.91 35.73 9.63
C ASN A 361 51.76 36.73 10.80
N ASN A 362 51.98 36.19 12.01
CA ASN A 362 52.32 36.85 13.29
C ASN A 362 51.15 37.37 14.15
N ASN A 363 50.85 36.73 15.28
CA ASN A 363 51.49 37.04 16.58
C ASN A 363 50.83 36.31 17.76
N ARG A 364 51.70 36.03 18.74
CA ARG A 364 51.43 35.43 20.06
C ARG A 364 50.64 36.37 21.00
N ASN A 365 50.05 35.75 22.03
CA ASN A 365 49.60 36.31 23.33
C ASN A 365 48.19 36.95 23.37
N SER A 366 47.28 36.37 24.16
CA SER A 366 47.17 36.70 25.59
C SER A 366 46.04 35.93 26.28
N ILE A 367 46.37 35.45 27.48
CA ILE A 367 45.49 34.84 28.48
C ILE A 367 45.00 35.95 29.40
N ALA A 368 43.69 36.06 29.66
CA ALA A 368 43.17 36.78 30.84
C ALA A 368 41.73 36.37 31.24
N ASN A 369 41.64 35.46 32.21
CA ASN A 369 40.70 35.37 33.33
C ASN A 369 39.57 36.42 33.46
N LYS A 370 38.32 35.97 33.71
CA LYS A 370 37.73 35.94 35.08
C LYS A 370 36.29 35.39 35.12
N SER A 371 36.05 34.71 36.23
CA SER A 371 34.89 33.93 36.69
C SER A 371 33.76 34.77 37.31
N ARG A 372 32.54 34.21 37.33
CA ARG A 372 31.77 33.80 38.53
C ARG A 372 30.27 33.65 38.20
N ILE A 373 29.66 32.54 38.61
CA ILE A 373 28.65 32.42 39.69
C ILE A 373 28.15 30.96 39.73
N SER A 374 27.92 30.49 40.94
CA SER A 374 27.56 29.15 41.39
C SER A 374 26.10 28.77 41.09
N ASP A 375 25.83 27.47 40.93
CA ASP A 375 24.96 26.67 41.82
C ASP A 375 24.71 25.27 41.21
N SER A 376 24.90 24.25 42.06
CA SER A 376 24.62 22.82 41.90
C SER A 376 23.10 22.58 41.85
N GLU A 377 22.46 21.73 41.04
CA GLU A 377 22.74 20.32 40.70
C GLU A 377 22.29 19.96 39.25
N ASN A 378 21.92 20.95 38.42
CA ASN A 378 21.64 20.77 36.98
C ASN A 378 22.90 20.80 36.09
N ASN A 379 24.06 20.99 36.72
CA ASN A 379 25.32 21.21 36.04
C ASN A 379 26.08 19.94 35.66
N SER A 380 25.61 18.71 35.91
CA SER A 380 26.32 17.50 35.44
C SER A 380 25.85 17.01 34.07
N ILE A 381 24.55 17.09 33.79
CA ILE A 381 23.95 16.69 32.50
C ILE A 381 24.21 17.77 31.44
N VAL A 382 24.04 19.05 31.80
CA VAL A 382 24.32 20.18 30.89
C VAL A 382 25.81 20.30 30.60
N THR A 383 26.70 20.07 31.59
CA THR A 383 28.14 20.07 31.33
C THR A 383 28.59 18.85 30.55
N ASN A 384 28.07 17.65 30.81
CA ASN A 384 28.38 16.49 29.97
C ASN A 384 27.92 16.68 28.52
N ASN A 385 26.75 17.28 28.29
CA ASN A 385 26.26 17.57 26.94
C ASN A 385 27.08 18.67 26.26
N VAL A 386 27.49 19.73 26.99
CA VAL A 386 28.34 20.80 26.45
C VAL A 386 29.78 20.33 26.21
N VAL A 387 30.30 19.47 27.08
CA VAL A 387 31.63 18.84 26.95
C VAL A 387 31.64 17.85 25.80
N ASN A 388 30.61 17.00 25.65
CA ASN A 388 30.47 16.12 24.49
C ASN A 388 30.29 16.90 23.19
N ARG A 389 29.54 18.02 23.19
CA ARG A 389 29.47 18.94 22.04
C ARG A 389 30.82 19.57 21.72
N SER A 390 31.58 20.03 22.71
CA SER A 390 32.90 20.64 22.48
C SER A 390 33.95 19.63 22.03
N ILE A 391 33.89 18.39 22.55
CA ILE A 391 34.78 17.30 22.14
C ILE A 391 34.46 16.88 20.71
N SER A 392 33.18 16.70 20.36
CA SER A 392 32.75 16.35 19.00
C SER A 392 32.99 17.47 17.99
N GLU A 393 32.78 18.75 18.33
CA GLU A 393 33.12 19.88 17.46
C GLU A 393 34.64 19.99 17.22
N ASN A 394 35.46 19.74 18.24
CA ASN A 394 36.92 19.69 18.08
C ASN A 394 37.37 18.47 17.28
N TYR A 395 36.70 17.32 17.45
CA TYR A 395 36.96 16.11 16.67
C TYR A 395 36.60 16.34 15.20
N ILE A 396 35.49 17.02 14.90
CA ILE A 396 35.08 17.39 13.55
C ILE A 396 36.05 18.41 12.95
N LYS A 397 36.47 19.43 13.69
CA LYS A 397 37.49 20.37 13.22
C LYS A 397 38.81 19.66 12.91
N LEU A 398 39.26 18.77 13.79
CA LEU A 398 40.48 17.98 13.60
C LEU A 398 40.33 17.01 12.41
N PHE A 399 39.21 16.34 12.28
CA PHE A 399 38.96 15.35 11.23
C PHE A 399 38.76 15.97 9.85
N ILE A 400 38.10 17.13 9.76
CA ILE A 400 38.01 17.92 8.53
C ILE A 400 39.40 18.43 8.12
N LEU A 401 40.19 18.96 9.07
CA LEU A 401 41.55 19.41 8.82
C LEU A 401 42.49 18.27 8.37
N GLU A 402 42.42 17.10 9.02
CA GLU A 402 43.23 15.92 8.66
C GLU A 402 42.90 15.36 7.27
N ARG A 403 41.65 15.48 6.80
CA ARG A 403 41.26 15.01 5.47
C ARG A 403 41.46 16.05 4.37
N GLU A 404 41.33 17.35 4.65
CA GLU A 404 41.72 18.41 3.70
C GLU A 404 43.23 18.34 3.38
N ASP A 405 44.07 18.10 4.39
CA ASP A 405 45.52 17.88 4.19
C ASP A 405 45.84 16.60 3.38
N SER A 406 44.95 15.61 3.39
CA SER A 406 45.10 14.38 2.59
C SER A 406 44.72 14.55 1.12
N LEU A 407 43.78 15.47 0.82
CA LEU A 407 43.31 15.77 -0.54
C LEU A 407 44.17 16.81 -1.28
N VAL A 408 44.91 17.64 -0.55
CA VAL A 408 45.88 18.60 -1.13
C VAL A 408 47.19 17.92 -1.57
N ASN A 409 47.41 16.65 -1.20
CA ASN A 409 48.64 15.90 -1.46
C ASN A 409 48.53 14.82 -2.56
N PHE A 410 47.58 14.93 -3.50
CA PHE A 410 47.50 14.04 -4.68
C PHE A 410 47.50 14.77 -6.02
#